data_AF-A0A7J4SCT1-F1
#
_entry.id   AF-A0A7J4SCT1-F1
#
_cell.length_a   1.000
_cell.length_b   1.000
_cell.length_c   1.000
_cell.angle_alpha   90.00
_cell.angle_beta   90.00
_cell.angle_gamma   90.00
#
_symmetry.space_group_name_H-M   'P 1'
#
loop_
_entity.id
_entity.type
_entity.pdbx_description
1 polymer ?
#
loop_
_entity_poly.entity_id
_entity_poly.type
_entity_poly.pdbx_seq_one_letter_code
_entity_poly.pdbx_strand_id
1 'polypeptide(L)'
;MAAAIHLILFADYFDLRGIALGMPIDNTYLWHGYRYREFSETSWWRTWAPLMESIGLDLLLPIAGISEASAVHIVQQAGLGNIVSSCLRAKHPGCGGCWKCFHKNGMLGHPYDIEAREIQAFLGKRPVRTATHALWWVGEQNHWDQVPDLHHLKEKDFSWWVKHHPPAFDLLPDWIRPSIQSAIEDATEPIPEDSEFYTWNLFPDTE
;
A
#
# COMPACT_ATOMS: atom_id res chain seq x y z
N MET A 1 -13.97 -5.84 6.05
CA MET A 1 -14.21 -6.46 7.37
C MET A 1 -14.47 -7.96 7.35
N ALA A 2 -14.97 -8.56 6.25
CA ALA A 2 -15.23 -10.00 6.20
C ALA A 2 -14.06 -10.91 6.65
N ALA A 3 -12.82 -10.53 6.31
CA ALA A 3 -11.62 -11.23 6.73
C ALA A 3 -11.38 -11.22 8.26
N ALA A 4 -12.01 -10.34 9.03
CA ALA A 4 -11.85 -10.24 10.49
C ALA A 4 -12.89 -11.03 11.28
N ILE A 5 -13.94 -11.56 10.65
CA ILE A 5 -15.09 -12.18 11.36
C ILE A 5 -14.63 -13.29 12.30
N HIS A 6 -13.70 -14.15 11.85
CA HIS A 6 -13.20 -15.23 12.69
C HIS A 6 -12.46 -14.70 13.92
N LEU A 7 -11.66 -13.64 13.79
CA LEU A 7 -10.97 -13.03 14.94
C LEU A 7 -11.95 -12.36 15.92
N ILE A 8 -13.00 -11.73 15.41
CA ILE A 8 -14.06 -11.15 16.25
C ILE A 8 -14.75 -12.25 17.07
N LEU A 9 -15.09 -13.38 16.45
CA LEU A 9 -15.74 -14.50 17.15
C LEU A 9 -14.87 -15.15 18.24
N PHE A 10 -13.54 -15.05 18.12
CA PHE A 10 -12.59 -15.58 19.10
C PHE A 10 -11.96 -14.48 19.97
N ALA A 11 -12.48 -13.24 19.94
CA ALA A 11 -11.88 -12.12 20.64
C ALA A 11 -11.73 -12.37 22.14
N ASP A 12 -12.80 -12.77 22.81
CA ASP A 12 -12.77 -13.09 24.25
C ASP A 12 -11.87 -14.28 24.56
N TYR A 13 -11.82 -15.27 23.67
CA TYR A 13 -11.03 -16.49 23.88
C TYR A 13 -9.52 -16.20 23.85
N PHE A 14 -9.08 -15.33 22.93
CA PHE A 14 -7.68 -14.94 22.80
C PHE A 14 -7.33 -13.65 23.53
N ASP A 15 -8.29 -13.06 24.26
CA ASP A 15 -8.14 -11.74 24.91
C ASP A 15 -7.62 -10.68 23.93
N LEU A 16 -8.24 -10.61 22.74
CA LEU A 16 -7.82 -9.68 21.70
C LEU A 16 -8.23 -8.27 22.07
N ARG A 17 -7.25 -7.36 22.10
CA ARG A 17 -7.49 -5.92 22.24
C ARG A 17 -7.83 -5.23 20.90
N GLY A 18 -7.40 -5.81 19.79
CA GLY A 18 -7.63 -5.22 18.47
C GLY A 18 -7.29 -6.16 17.33
N ILE A 19 -7.73 -5.81 16.13
CA ILE A 19 -7.55 -6.58 14.90
C ILE A 19 -6.84 -5.71 13.86
N ALA A 20 -5.69 -6.21 13.38
CA ALA A 20 -4.90 -5.54 12.37
C ALA A 20 -5.31 -5.93 10.94
N LEU A 21 -5.45 -4.92 10.07
CA LEU A 21 -5.63 -5.10 8.63
C LEU A 21 -4.49 -4.42 7.87
N GLY A 22 -3.96 -5.11 6.86
CA GLY A 22 -2.90 -4.60 6.00
C GLY A 22 -3.42 -3.69 4.88
N MET A 23 -3.85 -2.47 5.22
CA MET A 23 -4.20 -1.44 4.23
C MET A 23 -3.06 -0.42 4.11
N PRO A 24 -2.28 -0.43 3.03
CA PRO A 24 -1.21 0.55 2.80
C PRO A 24 -1.75 1.90 2.34
N ILE A 25 -0.86 2.90 2.22
CA ILE A 25 -1.16 4.27 1.79
C ILE A 25 -1.93 4.33 0.45
N ASP A 26 -1.65 3.37 -0.43
CA ASP A 26 -2.30 3.13 -1.73
C ASP A 26 -3.82 2.98 -1.65
N ASN A 27 -4.33 2.60 -0.47
CA ASN A 27 -5.74 2.36 -0.22
C ASN A 27 -6.29 3.24 0.91
N THR A 28 -5.46 3.76 1.81
CA THR A 28 -5.91 4.67 2.87
C THR A 28 -5.97 6.10 2.33
N TYR A 29 -4.82 6.75 2.15
CA TYR A 29 -4.73 8.16 1.75
C TYR A 29 -4.70 8.38 0.25
N LEU A 30 -4.54 7.32 -0.54
CA LEU A 30 -4.72 7.38 -1.99
C LEU A 30 -5.90 6.49 -2.38
N TRP A 31 -6.89 7.04 -3.07
CA TRP A 31 -7.99 6.28 -3.63
C TRP A 31 -7.47 5.47 -4.82
N HIS A 32 -7.35 4.15 -4.65
CA HIS A 32 -6.75 3.23 -5.65
C HIS A 32 -5.36 3.64 -6.13
N GLY A 33 -4.62 4.35 -5.28
CA GLY A 33 -3.31 4.86 -5.60
C GLY A 33 -3.29 6.01 -6.59
N TYR A 34 -4.39 6.68 -6.95
CA TYR A 34 -4.32 7.76 -7.95
C TYR A 34 -4.74 9.15 -7.48
N ARG A 35 -5.47 9.25 -6.35
CA ARG A 35 -6.00 10.52 -5.85
C ARG A 35 -5.91 10.60 -4.34
N TYR A 36 -5.32 11.66 -3.82
CA TYR A 36 -5.27 11.94 -2.38
C TYR A 36 -6.66 12.06 -1.78
N ARG A 37 -6.80 11.61 -0.53
CA ARG A 37 -7.98 11.80 0.31
C ARG A 37 -7.61 11.77 1.77
N GLU A 38 -8.40 12.47 2.59
CA GLU A 38 -8.33 12.31 4.03
C GLU A 38 -9.01 11.01 4.45
N PHE A 39 -8.23 9.99 4.85
CA PHE A 39 -8.77 8.66 5.10
C PHE A 39 -9.73 8.62 6.30
N SER A 40 -9.46 9.43 7.32
CA SER A 40 -10.29 9.53 8.53
C SER A 40 -11.70 10.08 8.25
N GLU A 41 -11.88 10.77 7.12
CA GLU A 41 -13.17 11.30 6.68
C GLU A 41 -13.96 10.32 5.81
N THR A 42 -13.35 9.20 5.40
CA THR A 42 -13.99 8.25 4.50
C THR A 42 -15.14 7.52 5.19
N SER A 43 -16.17 7.15 4.41
CA SER A 43 -17.28 6.34 4.91
C SER A 43 -16.80 5.02 5.49
N TRP A 44 -15.75 4.42 4.92
CA TRP A 44 -15.17 3.18 5.43
C TRP A 44 -14.65 3.37 6.85
N TRP A 45 -13.80 4.36 7.10
CA TRP A 45 -13.24 4.61 8.43
C TRP A 45 -14.32 4.96 9.44
N ARG A 46 -15.18 5.93 9.10
CA ARG A 46 -16.29 6.40 9.95
C ARG A 46 -17.32 5.32 10.28
N THR A 47 -17.40 4.26 9.47
CA THR A 47 -18.27 3.11 9.75
C THR A 47 -17.56 2.08 10.63
N TRP A 48 -16.36 1.65 10.21
CA TRP A 48 -15.73 0.47 10.78
C TRP A 48 -14.96 0.75 12.07
N ALA A 49 -14.27 1.88 12.19
CA ALA A 49 -13.51 2.17 13.41
C ALA A 49 -14.44 2.31 14.64
N PRO A 50 -15.53 3.12 14.61
CA PRO A 50 -16.44 3.22 15.76
C PRO A 50 -17.19 1.92 16.04
N LEU A 51 -17.52 1.14 15.01
CA LEU A 51 -18.20 -0.16 15.19
C LEU A 51 -17.30 -1.16 15.93
N MET A 52 -16.03 -1.25 15.54
CA MET A 52 -15.07 -2.12 16.21
C MET A 52 -14.86 -1.68 17.66
N GLU A 53 -14.69 -0.37 17.89
CA GLU A 53 -14.56 0.18 19.24
C GLU A 53 -15.78 -0.14 20.10
N SER A 54 -17.00 -0.07 19.53
CA SER A 54 -18.24 -0.37 20.26
C SER A 54 -18.36 -1.81 20.76
N ILE A 55 -17.58 -2.74 20.19
CA ILE A 55 -17.50 -4.14 20.63
C ILE A 55 -16.21 -4.44 21.42
N GLY A 56 -15.50 -3.40 21.86
CA GLY A 56 -14.29 -3.52 22.67
C GLY A 56 -13.04 -3.91 21.89
N LEU A 57 -13.05 -3.78 20.55
CA LEU A 57 -11.92 -4.13 19.68
C LEU A 57 -11.41 -2.90 18.93
N ASP A 58 -10.10 -2.66 19.00
CA ASP A 58 -9.49 -1.62 18.18
C ASP A 58 -9.29 -2.09 16.73
N LEU A 59 -9.65 -1.25 15.76
CA LEU A 59 -9.27 -1.45 14.36
C LEU A 59 -7.86 -0.91 14.13
N LEU A 60 -6.90 -1.81 13.88
CA LEU A 60 -5.50 -1.43 13.69
C LEU A 60 -5.18 -1.39 12.19
N LEU A 61 -4.60 -0.29 11.72
CA LEU A 61 -4.04 -0.18 10.36
C LEU A 61 -2.55 0.15 10.43
N PRO A 62 -1.68 -0.82 10.80
CA PRO A 62 -0.28 -0.54 11.14
C PRO A 62 0.53 0.09 10.02
N ILE A 63 0.15 -0.19 8.77
CA ILE A 63 0.87 0.26 7.58
C ILE A 63 0.10 1.34 6.79
N ALA A 64 -0.92 1.98 7.41
CA ALA A 64 -1.75 2.99 6.75
C ALA A 64 -0.96 4.16 6.16
N GLY A 65 0.19 4.49 6.75
CA GLY A 65 1.05 5.59 6.33
C GLY A 65 2.16 5.21 5.36
N ILE A 66 2.33 3.93 5.00
CA ILE A 66 3.42 3.51 4.11
C ILE A 66 2.87 2.84 2.85
N SER A 67 3.61 2.96 1.75
CA SER A 67 3.23 2.37 0.48
C SER A 67 3.52 0.87 0.42
N GLU A 68 2.95 0.21 -0.59
CA GLU A 68 3.39 -1.13 -0.95
C GLU A 68 4.89 -1.20 -1.28
N ALA A 69 5.50 -0.12 -1.79
CA ALA A 69 6.93 -0.07 -2.07
C ALA A 69 7.76 -0.01 -0.78
N SER A 70 7.41 0.87 0.15
CA SER A 70 8.04 0.93 1.47
C SER A 70 7.94 -0.39 2.22
N ALA A 71 6.78 -1.06 2.17
CA ALA A 71 6.60 -2.37 2.78
C ALA A 71 7.55 -3.43 2.17
N VAL A 72 7.77 -3.40 0.86
CA VAL A 72 8.74 -4.27 0.19
C VAL A 72 10.17 -3.92 0.59
N HIS A 73 10.52 -2.64 0.67
CA HIS A 73 11.85 -2.22 1.15
C HIS A 73 12.14 -2.69 2.58
N ILE A 74 11.15 -2.59 3.50
CA ILE A 74 11.27 -3.12 4.86
C ILE A 74 11.56 -4.64 4.83
N VAL A 75 10.84 -5.40 3.99
CA VAL A 75 11.08 -6.84 3.80
C VAL A 75 12.49 -7.13 3.28
N GLN A 76 13.01 -6.30 2.38
CA GLN A 76 14.38 -6.44 1.86
C GLN A 76 15.43 -6.12 2.92
N GLN A 77 15.27 -5.02 3.64
CA GLN A 77 16.16 -4.62 4.74
C GLN A 77 16.21 -5.68 5.85
N ALA A 78 15.08 -6.34 6.13
CA ALA A 78 15.00 -7.45 7.07
C ALA A 78 15.61 -8.78 6.54
N GLY A 79 16.09 -8.83 5.29
CA GLY A 79 16.67 -10.04 4.69
C GLY A 79 15.63 -11.12 4.35
N LEU A 80 14.35 -10.78 4.27
CA LEU A 80 13.24 -11.73 4.09
C LEU A 80 12.84 -11.95 2.61
N GLY A 81 13.46 -11.24 1.68
CA GLY A 81 13.11 -11.27 0.25
C GLY A 81 13.16 -12.67 -0.41
N ASN A 82 13.98 -13.58 0.12
CA ASN A 82 14.15 -14.94 -0.39
C ASN A 82 13.11 -15.96 0.14
N ILE A 83 12.25 -15.56 1.08
CA ILE A 83 11.22 -16.43 1.66
C ILE A 83 9.81 -15.84 1.54
N VAL A 84 9.70 -14.52 1.36
CA VAL A 84 8.42 -13.83 1.15
C VAL A 84 8.04 -13.88 -0.33
N SER A 85 6.77 -14.21 -0.61
CA SER A 85 6.20 -14.07 -1.95
C SER A 85 4.76 -13.58 -1.85
N SER A 86 4.43 -12.53 -2.58
CA SER A 86 3.04 -12.03 -2.67
C SER A 86 2.20 -12.83 -3.67
N CYS A 87 2.81 -13.73 -4.45
CA CYS A 87 2.12 -14.50 -5.46
C CYS A 87 1.14 -15.49 -4.82
N LEU A 88 -0.10 -15.51 -5.30
CA LEU A 88 -1.12 -16.49 -4.87
C LEU A 88 -1.20 -17.71 -5.80
N ARG A 89 -0.44 -17.71 -6.91
CA ARG A 89 -0.54 -18.71 -7.99
C ARG A 89 0.59 -19.74 -8.00
N ALA A 90 1.70 -19.42 -7.36
CA ALA A 90 2.88 -20.27 -7.30
C ALA A 90 3.63 -20.02 -5.99
N LYS A 91 4.42 -21.00 -5.58
CA LYS A 91 5.39 -20.84 -4.49
C LYS A 91 6.46 -19.82 -4.89
N HIS A 92 7.25 -19.37 -3.92
CA HIS A 92 8.44 -18.54 -4.16
C HIS A 92 9.29 -19.10 -5.33
N PRO A 93 9.74 -18.26 -6.29
CA PRO A 93 9.66 -16.79 -6.30
C PRO A 93 8.35 -16.20 -6.85
N GLY A 94 7.41 -17.03 -7.29
CA GLY A 94 6.11 -16.62 -7.85
C GLY A 94 5.95 -17.01 -9.32
N CYS A 95 4.82 -16.64 -9.92
CA CYS A 95 4.49 -17.05 -11.30
C CYS A 95 5.04 -16.13 -12.40
N GLY A 96 5.61 -14.96 -12.04
CA GLY A 96 6.18 -13.98 -12.98
C GLY A 96 5.18 -13.24 -13.88
N GLY A 97 4.01 -13.80 -14.18
CA GLY A 97 3.05 -13.20 -15.12
C GLY A 97 1.83 -12.50 -14.50
N CYS A 98 1.78 -12.29 -13.18
CA CYS A 98 0.63 -11.65 -12.53
C CYS A 98 0.97 -10.25 -12.02
N TRP A 99 -0.07 -9.45 -11.74
CA TRP A 99 0.08 -8.08 -11.24
C TRP A 99 0.99 -8.02 -10.00
N LYS A 100 0.70 -8.85 -8.99
CA LYS A 100 1.51 -8.91 -7.77
C LYS A 100 2.97 -9.30 -8.02
N CYS A 101 3.25 -10.10 -9.06
CA CYS A 101 4.63 -10.42 -9.41
C CYS A 101 5.33 -9.21 -10.01
N PHE A 102 4.67 -8.45 -10.90
CA PHE A 102 5.23 -7.20 -11.45
C PHE A 102 5.64 -6.22 -10.36
N HIS A 103 4.70 -5.81 -9.50
CA HIS A 103 4.93 -4.67 -8.61
C HIS A 103 5.39 -5.04 -7.19
N LYS A 104 5.44 -6.32 -6.79
CA LYS A 104 6.01 -6.72 -5.48
C LYS A 104 7.18 -7.68 -5.61
N ASN A 105 7.00 -8.79 -6.33
CA ASN A 105 8.08 -9.75 -6.46
C ASN A 105 9.21 -9.22 -7.36
N GLY A 106 8.88 -8.46 -8.41
CA GLY A 106 9.85 -7.78 -9.26
C GLY A 106 10.74 -6.82 -8.48
N MET A 107 10.15 -6.06 -7.55
CA MET A 107 10.90 -5.20 -6.62
C MET A 107 11.84 -5.99 -5.71
N LEU A 108 11.46 -7.21 -5.32
CA LEU A 108 12.33 -8.13 -4.57
C LEU A 108 13.46 -8.74 -5.43
N GLY A 109 13.56 -8.40 -6.71
CA GLY A 109 14.53 -8.95 -7.65
C GLY A 109 14.10 -10.27 -8.28
N HIS A 110 12.85 -10.70 -8.08
CA HIS A 110 12.35 -11.95 -8.66
C HIS A 110 11.96 -11.77 -10.13
N PRO A 111 12.12 -12.81 -10.97
CA PRO A 111 11.74 -12.73 -12.38
C PRO A 111 10.24 -12.46 -12.57
N TYR A 112 9.93 -11.57 -13.50
CA TYR A 112 8.59 -11.35 -14.01
C TYR A 112 8.66 -11.02 -15.51
N ASP A 113 7.55 -11.21 -16.20
CA ASP A 113 7.42 -10.91 -17.63
C ASP A 113 6.54 -9.68 -17.79
N ILE A 114 7.14 -8.53 -18.15
CA ILE A 114 6.39 -7.28 -18.33
C ILE A 114 5.34 -7.40 -19.44
N GLU A 115 5.60 -8.22 -20.46
CA GLU A 115 4.70 -8.47 -21.59
C GLU A 115 3.56 -9.44 -21.25
N ALA A 116 3.53 -9.99 -20.03
CA ALA A 116 2.47 -10.89 -19.63
C ALA A 116 1.10 -10.20 -19.72
N ARG A 117 0.14 -10.92 -20.31
CA ARG A 117 -1.21 -10.42 -20.59
C ARG A 117 -1.87 -9.67 -19.44
N GLU A 118 -1.72 -10.15 -18.20
CA GLU A 118 -2.34 -9.51 -17.04
C GLU A 118 -1.67 -8.18 -16.68
N ILE A 119 -0.35 -8.12 -16.77
CA ILE A 119 0.43 -6.91 -16.48
C ILE A 119 0.07 -5.84 -17.51
N GLN A 120 0.12 -6.19 -18.79
CA GLN A 120 -0.30 -5.30 -19.89
C GLN A 120 -1.75 -4.84 -19.75
N ALA A 121 -2.68 -5.76 -19.42
CA ALA A 121 -4.07 -5.42 -19.23
C ALA A 121 -4.32 -4.44 -18.07
N PHE A 122 -3.46 -4.40 -17.05
CA PHE A 122 -3.59 -3.47 -15.92
C PHE A 122 -2.81 -2.16 -16.12
N LEU A 123 -1.65 -2.20 -16.77
CA LEU A 123 -0.94 -1.01 -17.22
C LEU A 123 -1.76 -0.21 -18.24
N GLY A 124 -2.56 -0.89 -19.07
CA GLY A 124 -3.45 -0.25 -20.05
C GLY A 124 -4.74 0.38 -19.49
N LYS A 125 -5.03 0.27 -18.18
CA LYS A 125 -6.24 0.87 -17.58
C LYS A 125 -6.06 2.35 -17.25
N ARG A 126 -7.14 3.12 -17.35
CA ARG A 126 -7.20 4.53 -16.88
C ARG A 126 -8.39 4.67 -15.93
N PRO A 127 -8.17 4.95 -14.64
CA PRO A 127 -6.89 5.01 -13.93
C PRO A 127 -6.10 3.70 -13.98
N VAL A 128 -4.77 3.80 -13.93
CA VAL A 128 -3.89 2.62 -13.84
C VAL A 128 -4.22 1.87 -12.55
N ARG A 129 -4.25 0.54 -12.60
CA ARG A 129 -4.47 -0.25 -11.37
C ARG A 129 -3.35 0.07 -10.37
N THR A 130 -3.69 0.41 -9.12
CA THR A 130 -2.69 0.81 -8.10
C THR A 130 -1.72 1.87 -8.63
N ALA A 131 -2.28 2.99 -9.12
CA ALA A 131 -1.60 3.86 -10.09
C ALA A 131 -0.23 4.38 -9.67
N THR A 132 -0.11 5.05 -8.51
CA THR A 132 1.17 5.60 -8.06
C THR A 132 2.22 4.50 -7.95
N HIS A 133 1.86 3.37 -7.35
CA HIS A 133 2.77 2.23 -7.21
C HIS A 133 3.26 1.70 -8.57
N ALA A 134 2.32 1.52 -9.50
CA ALA A 134 2.64 1.01 -10.84
C ALA A 134 3.52 1.99 -11.62
N LEU A 135 3.20 3.28 -11.60
CA LEU A 135 3.93 4.30 -12.34
C LEU A 135 5.29 4.61 -11.71
N TRP A 136 5.39 4.60 -10.38
CA TRP A 136 6.68 4.65 -9.69
C TRP A 136 7.55 3.47 -10.13
N TRP A 137 7.02 2.24 -10.11
CA TRP A 137 7.77 1.06 -10.50
C TRP A 137 8.16 1.05 -11.99
N VAL A 138 7.27 1.51 -12.88
CA VAL A 138 7.59 1.79 -14.29
C VAL A 138 8.77 2.76 -14.40
N GLY A 139 8.77 3.82 -13.57
CA GLY A 139 9.85 4.80 -13.49
C GLY A 139 11.18 4.20 -13.07
N GLU A 140 11.20 3.46 -11.97
CA GLU A 140 12.40 2.78 -11.44
C GLU A 140 13.06 1.84 -12.46
N GLN A 141 12.25 1.23 -13.31
CA GLN A 141 12.71 0.28 -14.33
C GLN A 141 12.89 0.89 -15.72
N ASN A 142 12.61 2.18 -15.88
CA ASN A 142 12.60 2.89 -17.16
C ASN A 142 11.73 2.21 -18.23
N HIS A 143 10.55 1.73 -17.84
CA HIS A 143 9.57 1.04 -18.71
C HIS A 143 8.44 1.95 -19.20
N TRP A 144 8.72 3.24 -19.41
CA TRP A 144 7.71 4.20 -19.87
C TRP A 144 7.16 3.88 -21.28
N ASP A 145 7.87 3.06 -22.06
CA ASP A 145 7.41 2.49 -23.32
C ASP A 145 6.12 1.66 -23.19
N GLN A 146 5.85 1.15 -21.99
CA GLN A 146 4.67 0.33 -21.67
C GLN A 146 3.41 1.17 -21.39
N VAL A 147 3.57 2.48 -21.17
CA VAL A 147 2.50 3.44 -20.87
C VAL A 147 2.71 4.77 -21.63
N PRO A 148 2.80 4.75 -22.97
CA PRO A 148 3.26 5.90 -23.75
C PRO A 148 2.36 7.14 -23.62
N ASP A 149 1.06 6.97 -23.43
CA ASP A 149 0.11 8.06 -23.18
C ASP A 149 0.29 8.73 -21.80
N LEU A 150 0.95 8.05 -20.87
CA LEU A 150 1.30 8.59 -19.53
C LEU A 150 2.73 9.11 -19.44
N HIS A 151 3.46 9.20 -20.56
CA HIS A 151 4.86 9.68 -20.55
C HIS A 151 5.00 11.10 -19.98
N HIS A 152 3.95 11.92 -20.03
CA HIS A 152 3.91 13.24 -19.39
C HIS A 152 4.03 13.18 -17.85
N LEU A 153 3.72 12.04 -17.23
CA LEU A 153 3.87 11.82 -15.79
C LEU A 153 5.30 11.44 -15.39
N LYS A 154 6.21 11.20 -16.35
CA LYS A 154 7.62 10.86 -16.08
C LYS A 154 8.36 11.93 -15.28
N GLU A 155 7.98 13.19 -15.46
CA GLU A 155 8.60 14.34 -14.79
C GLU A 155 8.03 14.60 -13.39
N LYS A 156 7.03 13.83 -12.95
CA LYS A 156 6.49 13.97 -11.59
C LYS A 156 7.45 13.44 -10.55
N ASP A 157 7.43 14.06 -9.38
CA ASP A 157 8.17 13.57 -8.23
C ASP A 157 7.43 12.39 -7.57
N PHE A 158 8.04 11.20 -7.62
CA PHE A 158 7.61 10.02 -6.90
C PHE A 158 8.51 9.69 -5.70
N SER A 159 9.49 10.52 -5.35
CA SER A 159 10.47 10.23 -4.28
C SER A 159 9.83 10.05 -2.90
N TRP A 160 8.67 10.67 -2.67
CA TRP A 160 7.88 10.50 -1.45
C TRP A 160 7.22 9.12 -1.36
N TRP A 161 7.17 8.34 -2.44
CA TRP A 161 6.47 7.05 -2.46
C TRP A 161 7.06 6.01 -1.49
N VAL A 162 8.35 6.13 -1.19
CA VAL A 162 9.07 5.23 -0.29
C VAL A 162 9.15 5.76 1.15
N LYS A 163 8.51 6.90 1.42
CA LYS A 163 8.44 7.59 2.72
C LYS A 163 7.14 7.27 3.46
N HIS A 164 7.07 7.58 4.76
CA HIS A 164 5.84 7.41 5.55
C HIS A 164 5.05 8.72 5.69
N HIS A 165 3.73 8.62 5.76
CA HIS A 165 2.82 9.74 6.04
C HIS A 165 2.55 9.82 7.55
N PRO A 166 3.13 10.80 8.30
CA PRO A 166 3.04 10.82 9.76
C PRO A 166 1.61 10.90 10.33
N PRO A 167 0.68 11.69 9.77
CA PRO A 167 -0.72 11.73 10.24
C PRO A 167 -1.44 10.38 10.25
N ALA A 168 -0.97 9.37 9.51
CA ALA A 168 -1.54 8.03 9.58
C ALA A 168 -1.39 7.37 10.96
N PHE A 169 -0.43 7.81 11.78
CA PHE A 169 -0.26 7.31 13.15
C PHE A 169 -1.43 7.70 14.06
N ASP A 170 -2.15 8.78 13.76
CA ASP A 170 -3.32 9.21 14.53
C ASP A 170 -4.51 8.27 14.37
N LEU A 171 -4.48 7.39 13.37
CA LEU A 171 -5.44 6.29 13.22
C LEU A 171 -5.22 5.16 14.23
N LEU A 172 -4.03 5.09 14.86
CA LEU A 172 -3.67 4.02 15.77
C LEU A 172 -4.05 4.37 17.22
N PRO A 173 -4.56 3.40 18.00
CA PRO A 173 -4.85 3.61 19.41
C PRO A 173 -3.56 3.77 20.22
N ASP A 174 -3.63 4.57 21.29
CA ASP A 174 -2.46 5.03 22.05
C ASP A 174 -1.59 3.90 22.62
N TRP A 175 -2.17 2.74 22.90
CA TRP A 175 -1.45 1.61 23.49
C TRP A 175 -0.49 0.90 22.53
N ILE A 176 -0.69 1.02 21.21
CA ILE A 176 0.15 0.37 20.19
C ILE A 176 0.86 1.37 19.30
N ARG A 177 0.35 2.61 19.20
CA ARG A 177 0.92 3.67 18.36
C ARG A 177 2.43 3.84 18.56
N PRO A 178 2.99 3.97 19.77
CA PRO A 178 4.42 4.20 19.93
C PRO A 178 5.29 3.09 19.34
N SER A 179 4.86 1.83 19.47
CA SER A 179 5.62 0.69 18.95
C SER A 179 5.59 0.63 17.42
N ILE A 180 4.44 0.90 16.80
CA ILE A 180 4.32 0.88 15.33
C ILE A 180 5.01 2.10 14.72
N GLN A 181 4.83 3.27 15.34
CA GLN A 181 5.47 4.51 14.92
C GLN A 181 6.99 4.36 14.91
N SER A 182 7.58 3.93 16.04
CA SER A 182 9.03 3.69 16.13
C SER A 182 9.52 2.74 15.04
N ALA A 183 8.83 1.62 14.80
CA ALA A 183 9.24 0.65 13.80
C ALA A 183 9.20 1.20 12.35
N ILE A 184 8.26 2.12 12.06
CA ILE A 184 8.15 2.75 10.74
C ILE A 184 9.18 3.87 10.58
N GLU A 185 9.36 4.70 11.61
CA GLU A 185 10.33 5.80 11.62
C GLU A 185 11.77 5.28 11.57
N ASP A 186 12.05 4.11 12.16
CA ASP A 186 13.36 3.44 12.07
C ASP A 186 13.68 2.97 10.64
N ALA A 187 12.66 2.71 9.82
CA ALA A 187 12.82 2.14 8.48
C ALA A 187 12.62 3.16 7.33
N THR A 188 11.98 4.29 7.60
CA THR A 188 11.54 5.23 6.56
C THR A 188 11.60 6.68 7.02
N GLU A 189 11.85 7.59 6.08
CA GLU A 189 11.74 9.03 6.31
C GLU A 189 10.28 9.51 6.20
N PRO A 190 9.91 10.64 6.82
CA PRO A 190 8.58 11.24 6.66
C PRO A 190 8.41 11.90 5.29
N ILE A 191 7.19 11.83 4.75
CA ILE A 191 6.78 12.60 3.57
C ILE A 191 6.86 14.10 3.92
N PRO A 192 7.61 14.91 3.15
CA PRO A 192 7.69 16.37 3.37
C PRO A 192 6.33 17.04 3.25
N GLU A 193 6.05 18.04 4.08
CA GLU A 193 4.77 18.78 4.08
C GLU A 193 4.47 19.50 2.75
N ASP A 194 5.51 19.85 1.99
CA ASP A 194 5.43 20.50 0.68
C ASP A 194 5.39 19.50 -0.51
N SER A 195 5.34 18.20 -0.22
CA SER A 195 5.27 17.14 -1.23
C SER A 195 3.99 17.21 -2.08
N GLU A 196 4.10 16.83 -3.36
CA GLU A 196 2.96 16.63 -4.25
C GLU A 196 1.96 15.58 -3.73
N PHE A 197 2.37 14.71 -2.80
CA PHE A 197 1.48 13.74 -2.15
C PHE A 197 0.15 14.35 -1.68
N TYR A 198 0.18 15.53 -1.05
CA TYR A 198 -1.01 16.18 -0.48
C TYR A 198 -1.96 16.77 -1.52
N THR A 199 -1.50 16.95 -2.76
CA THR A 199 -2.30 17.43 -3.89
C THR A 199 -2.42 16.36 -4.98
N TRP A 200 -2.05 15.12 -4.66
CA TRP A 200 -1.85 14.06 -5.65
C TRP A 200 -3.14 13.71 -6.36
N ASN A 201 -3.17 13.89 -7.68
CA ASN A 201 -4.26 13.44 -8.54
C ASN A 201 -3.71 13.16 -9.94
N LEU A 202 -3.52 11.87 -10.24
CA LEU A 202 -2.94 11.43 -11.52
C LEU A 202 -3.94 11.39 -12.67
N PHE A 203 -5.23 11.29 -12.35
CA PHE A 203 -6.31 11.20 -13.35
C PHE A 203 -7.46 12.13 -12.96
N PRO A 204 -7.28 13.45 -13.10
CA PRO A 204 -8.25 14.45 -12.63
C PRO A 204 -9.62 14.36 -13.34
N ASP A 205 -9.65 13.84 -14.56
CA ASP A 205 -10.87 13.67 -15.35
C ASP A 205 -11.69 12.42 -14.97
N THR A 206 -11.22 11.63 -13.99
CA THR A 206 -11.92 10.43 -13.52
C THR A 206 -12.69 10.72 -12.22
N GLU A 207 -13.99 10.43 -12.22
CA GLU A 207 -14.85 10.54 -11.03
C GLU A 207 -14.49 9.50 -9.96
#